data_AF-A0A084Z2A2-F1
#
_entry.id   AF-A0A084Z2A2-F1
#
_cell.length_a   1.000
_cell.length_b   1.000
_cell.length_c   1.000
_cell.angle_alpha   90.00
_cell.angle_beta   90.00
_cell.angle_gamma   90.00
#
_symmetry.space_group_name_H-M   'P 1'
#
loop_
_entity.id
_entity.type
_entity.pdbx_description
1 polymer ?
#
loop_
_entity_poly.entity_id
_entity_poly.type
_entity_poly.pdbx_seq_one_letter_code
_entity_poly.pdbx_strand_id
1 'polypeptide(L)'
;SEIATKEAETLVDAAIAAGKVAPANRDMYLATCRSEEGRTQFADFVKGAPVIVSQDPAKKKDHGNGDTTTLSDEDLAVCHAMGISKEEFISVRKQES
;
A
#
# COMPACT_ATOMS: atom_id res chain seq x y z
N SER A 1 19.32 17.05 17.84
CA SER A 1 19.22 16.78 19.29
C SER A 1 18.60 15.41 19.51
N GLU A 2 19.06 14.63 20.48
CA GLU A 2 18.52 13.29 20.77
C GLU A 2 17.00 13.30 21.06
N ILE A 3 16.48 14.39 21.61
CA ILE A 3 15.05 14.61 21.85
C ILE A 3 14.24 14.56 20.54
N ALA A 4 14.73 15.23 19.49
CA ALA A 4 14.08 15.27 18.19
C ALA A 4 14.03 13.89 17.50
N THR A 5 15.01 13.03 17.77
CA THR A 5 15.04 11.66 17.26
C THR A 5 13.97 10.79 17.94
N LYS A 6 13.83 10.89 19.26
CA LYS A 6 12.79 10.17 20.00
C LYS A 6 11.37 10.63 19.64
N GLU A 7 11.19 11.92 19.39
CA GLU A 7 9.94 12.46 18.90
C GLU A 7 9.58 11.90 17.51
N ALA A 8 10.55 11.88 16.59
CA ALA A 8 10.38 11.29 15.26
C ALA A 8 10.00 9.80 15.34
N GLU A 9 10.68 9.03 16.19
CA GLU A 9 10.37 7.62 16.44
C GLU A 9 8.95 7.43 16.95
N THR A 10 8.57 8.20 17.97
CA THR A 10 7.23 8.14 18.57
C THR A 10 6.14 8.47 17.54
N LEU A 11 6.37 9.48 16.69
CA LEU A 11 5.39 9.91 15.69
C LEU A 11 5.19 8.85 14.61
N VAL A 12 6.29 8.25 14.13
CA VAL A 12 6.26 7.21 13.10
C VAL A 12 5.64 5.92 13.67
N ASP A 13 6.02 5.53 14.88
CA ASP A 13 5.48 4.33 15.52
C ASP A 13 3.98 4.45 15.80
N ALA A 14 3.51 5.62 16.23
CA ALA A 14 2.09 5.90 16.40
C ALA A 14 1.32 5.79 15.07
N ALA A 15 1.89 6.29 13.97
CA ALA A 15 1.27 6.20 12.65
C ALA A 15 1.20 4.76 12.12
N ILE A 16 2.22 3.94 12.42
CA ILE A 16 2.25 2.51 12.10
C ILE A 16 1.21 1.76 12.94
N ALA A 17 1.15 2.02 14.24
CA ALA A 17 0.16 1.42 15.14
C ALA A 17 -1.28 1.78 14.73
N ALA A 18 -1.50 3.02 14.28
CA ALA A 18 -2.78 3.47 13.72
C ALA A 18 -3.09 2.88 12.33
N GLY A 19 -2.18 2.11 11.74
CA GLY A 19 -2.34 1.53 10.41
C GLY A 19 -2.37 2.56 9.27
N LYS A 20 -1.89 3.78 9.51
CA LYS A 20 -1.79 4.85 8.51
C LYS A 20 -0.48 4.78 7.72
N VAL A 21 0.51 4.09 8.28
CA VAL A 21 1.82 3.88 7.68
C VAL A 21 2.15 2.39 7.72
N ALA A 22 2.66 1.85 6.61
CA ALA A 22 3.13 0.48 6.57
C ALA A 22 4.41 0.32 7.42
N PRO A 23 4.54 -0.75 8.23
CA PRO A 23 5.76 -1.01 9.01
C PRO A 23 7.04 -1.04 8.16
N ALA A 24 6.96 -1.50 6.91
CA ALA A 24 8.09 -1.53 5.98
C ALA A 24 8.63 -0.14 5.61
N ASN A 25 7.81 0.91 5.74
CA ASN A 25 8.20 2.27 5.40
C ASN A 25 8.75 3.04 6.63
N ARG A 26 8.88 2.39 7.78
CA ARG A 26 9.32 3.02 9.03
C ARG A 26 10.60 3.82 8.88
N ASP A 27 11.66 3.19 8.36
CA ASP A 27 12.98 3.81 8.25
C ASP A 27 13.00 5.01 7.29
N MET A 28 12.18 4.95 6.23
CA MET A 28 11.99 6.06 5.31
C MET A 28 11.36 7.26 6.04
N TYR A 29 10.28 7.06 6.79
CA TYR A 29 9.63 8.15 7.51
C TYR A 29 10.47 8.67 8.67
N LEU A 30 11.26 7.82 9.34
CA LEU A 30 12.23 8.26 10.34
C LEU A 30 13.29 9.18 9.75
N ALA A 31 13.79 8.86 8.55
CA ALA A 31 14.74 9.74 7.84
C ALA A 31 14.12 11.10 7.52
N THR A 32 12.87 11.12 7.03
CA THR A 32 12.11 12.35 6.77
C THR A 32 11.93 13.18 8.04
N CYS A 33 11.56 12.53 9.14
CA CYS A 33 11.33 13.17 10.44
C CYS A 33 12.62 13.61 11.16
N ARG A 34 13.83 13.41 10.61
CA ARG A 34 15.06 13.97 11.21
C ARG A 34 15.05 15.50 11.17
N SER A 35 14.47 16.09 10.13
CA SER A 35 14.25 17.53 10.04
C SER A 35 12.96 17.94 10.76
N GLU A 36 12.91 19.17 11.29
CA GLU A 36 11.66 19.71 11.87
C GLU A 36 10.56 19.87 10.82
N GLU A 37 10.94 20.29 9.61
CA GLU A 37 10.01 20.44 8.50
C GLU A 37 9.40 19.09 8.11
N GLY A 38 10.22 18.05 7.95
CA GLY A 38 9.74 16.70 7.64
C GLY A 38 8.88 16.09 8.75
N ARG A 39 9.18 16.40 10.03
CA ARG A 39 8.30 16.05 11.17
C ARG A 39 6.92 16.69 11.05
N THR A 40 6.87 17.96 10.66
CA THR A 40 5.62 18.72 10.50
C THR A 40 4.80 18.17 9.33
N GLN A 41 5.44 17.99 8.17
CA GLN A 41 4.81 17.40 6.99
C GLN A 41 4.27 15.99 7.27
N PHE A 42 5.03 15.16 7.99
CA PHE A 42 4.59 13.83 8.37
C PHE A 42 3.41 13.86 9.35
N ALA A 43 3.43 14.74 10.36
CA ALA A 43 2.32 14.90 11.28
C ALA A 43 1.02 15.32 10.55
N ASP A 44 1.10 16.23 9.59
CA ASP A 44 -0.07 16.66 8.80
C ASP A 44 -0.55 15.57 7.85
N PHE A 45 0.36 14.82 7.23
CA PHE A 45 0.01 13.61 6.47
C PHE A 45 -0.76 12.61 7.33
N VAL A 46 -0.27 12.30 8.52
CA VAL A 46 -0.91 11.34 9.44
C VAL A 46 -2.30 11.83 9.89
N LYS A 47 -2.53 13.14 10.05
CA LYS A 47 -3.86 13.67 10.39
C LYS A 47 -4.90 13.39 9.29
N GLY A 48 -4.54 13.59 8.02
CA GLY A 48 -5.45 13.39 6.88
C GLY A 48 -5.46 11.96 6.32
N ALA A 49 -4.46 11.14 6.65
CA ALA A 49 -4.32 9.81 6.07
C ALA A 49 -5.41 8.84 6.57
N PRO A 50 -6.07 8.09 5.65
CA PRO A 50 -6.93 6.98 6.03
C PRO A 50 -6.10 5.82 6.61
N VAL A 51 -6.76 4.90 7.31
CA VAL A 51 -6.14 3.63 7.72
C VAL A 51 -5.97 2.77 6.48
N ILE A 52 -4.74 2.54 6.05
CA ILE A 52 -4.38 1.80 4.83
C ILE A 52 -3.83 0.40 5.11
N VAL A 53 -3.35 0.16 6.32
CA VAL A 53 -2.82 -1.13 6.74
C VAL A 53 -3.95 -1.94 7.37
N SER A 54 -4.30 -3.05 6.73
CA SER A 54 -5.10 -4.08 7.39
C SER A 54 -4.23 -4.74 8.46
N GLN A 55 -4.61 -4.58 9.73
CA GLN A 55 -3.96 -5.24 10.88
C GLN A 55 -4.16 -6.77 10.86
N ASP A 56 -4.99 -7.26 9.96
CA ASP A 56 -5.22 -8.67 9.72
C ASP A 56 -4.13 -9.22 8.76
N PRO A 57 -3.17 -10.03 9.25
CA PRO A 57 -2.16 -10.65 8.38
C PRO A 57 -2.77 -11.62 7.37
N ALA A 58 -4.03 -12.04 7.54
CA ALA A 58 -4.77 -12.85 6.57
C ALA A 58 -5.30 -12.02 5.39
N LYS A 59 -5.29 -10.68 5.50
CA LYS A 59 -5.52 -9.73 4.40
C LYS A 59 -4.25 -8.99 4.01
N LYS A 60 -3.14 -9.72 3.89
CA LYS A 60 -2.15 -9.33 2.86
C LYS A 60 -2.90 -9.33 1.54
N LYS A 61 -3.40 -8.17 1.10
CA LYS A 61 -3.64 -7.96 -0.32
C LYS A 61 -2.28 -8.20 -0.94
N ASP A 62 -2.20 -9.35 -1.59
CA ASP A 62 -1.11 -9.79 -2.40
C ASP A 62 -0.63 -8.60 -3.25
N HIS A 63 0.47 -7.96 -2.86
CA HIS A 63 1.22 -7.07 -3.75
C HIS A 63 2.05 -7.94 -4.70
N GLY A 64 1.35 -8.83 -5.38
CA GLY A 64 1.92 -10.01 -6.02
C GLY A 64 0.94 -10.82 -6.86
N ASN A 65 -0.27 -10.33 -7.11
CA ASN A 65 -1.00 -10.65 -8.32
C ASN A 65 -2.11 -9.59 -8.43
N GLY A 66 -2.22 -8.91 -9.57
CA GLY A 66 -3.52 -8.36 -9.92
C GLY A 66 -4.54 -9.47 -9.70
N ASP A 67 -5.68 -9.13 -9.12
CA ASP A 67 -6.82 -10.04 -9.02
C ASP A 67 -7.13 -10.48 -10.44
N THR A 68 -6.44 -11.53 -10.93
CA THR A 68 -6.50 -11.97 -12.33
C THR A 68 -7.92 -12.38 -12.66
N THR A 69 -8.73 -12.69 -11.63
CA THR A 69 -10.16 -12.98 -11.66
C THR A 69 -11.08 -11.77 -11.84
N THR A 70 -10.60 -10.54 -11.65
CA THR A 70 -11.40 -9.32 -11.82
C THR A 70 -10.97 -8.59 -13.09
N LEU A 71 -11.67 -8.87 -14.19
CA LEU A 71 -11.48 -8.20 -15.47
C LEU A 71 -12.00 -6.76 -15.38
N SER A 72 -11.21 -5.79 -15.82
CA SER A 72 -11.71 -4.43 -16.07
C SER A 72 -12.63 -4.41 -17.30
N ASP A 73 -13.39 -3.32 -17.49
CA ASP A 73 -14.26 -3.16 -18.66
C ASP A 73 -13.48 -3.28 -19.99
N GLU A 74 -12.20 -2.88 -20.00
CA GLU A 74 -11.29 -3.04 -21.13
C GLU A 74 -10.92 -4.51 -21.37
N ASP A 75 -10.62 -5.27 -20.31
CA ASP A 75 -10.34 -6.71 -20.40
C ASP A 75 -11.60 -7.49 -20.87
N LEU A 76 -12.80 -7.07 -20.48
CA LEU A 76 -14.07 -7.64 -20.97
C LEU A 76 -14.26 -7.37 -22.47
N ALA A 77 -13.94 -6.16 -22.94
CA ALA A 77 -14.00 -5.84 -24.37
C ALA A 77 -13.03 -6.72 -25.19
N VAL A 78 -11.85 -7.01 -24.65
CA VAL A 78 -10.89 -7.95 -25.25
C VAL A 78 -11.43 -9.38 -25.29
N CYS A 79 -12.08 -9.84 -24.22
CA CYS A 79 -12.75 -11.15 -24.21
C CYS A 79 -13.83 -11.24 -25.30
N HIS A 80 -14.66 -10.20 -25.43
CA HIS A 80 -15.68 -10.12 -26.48
C HIS A 80 -15.09 -10.08 -27.89
N ALA A 81 -14.02 -9.32 -28.11
CA ALA A 81 -13.37 -9.18 -29.41
C ALA A 81 -12.66 -10.47 -29.85
N MET A 82 -12.06 -11.20 -28.90
CA MET A 82 -11.38 -12.47 -29.18
C MET A 82 -12.32 -13.69 -29.09
N GLY A 83 -13.55 -13.50 -28.62
CA GLY A 83 -14.54 -14.57 -28.46
C GLY A 83 -14.18 -15.59 -27.38
N ILE A 84 -13.28 -15.24 -26.46
CA ILE A 84 -12.82 -16.12 -25.37
C ILE A 84 -13.60 -15.82 -24.09
N SER A 85 -13.83 -16.86 -23.29
CA SER A 85 -14.52 -16.70 -22.01
C SER A 85 -13.60 -16.03 -20.98
N LYS A 86 -14.22 -15.41 -19.97
CA LYS A 86 -13.49 -14.83 -18.84
C LYS A 86 -12.53 -15.83 -18.20
N GLU A 87 -12.93 -17.09 -18.08
CA GLU A 87 -12.10 -18.15 -17.48
C GLU A 87 -10.88 -18.50 -18.34
N GLU A 88 -11.03 -18.48 -19.67
CA GLU A 88 -9.90 -18.68 -20.59
C GLU A 88 -8.92 -17.50 -20.54
N PHE A 89 -9.42 -16.26 -20.48
CA PHE A 89 -8.57 -15.08 -20.37
C PHE A 89 -7.72 -15.10 -19.09
N ILE A 90 -8.30 -15.51 -17.97
CA ILE A 90 -7.60 -15.69 -16.69
C ILE A 90 -6.51 -16.76 -16.81
N SER A 91 -6.78 -17.85 -17.53
CA SER A 91 -5.86 -18.97 -17.69
C SER A 91 -4.65 -18.59 -18.54
N VAL A 92 -4.86 -17.86 -19.64
CA VAL A 92 -3.78 -17.35 -20.50
C VAL A 92 -2.87 -16.37 -19.73
N ARG A 93 -3.46 -15.40 -19.01
CA ARG A 93 -2.70 -14.43 -18.18
C ARG A 93 -1.87 -15.10 -17.08
N LYS A 94 -2.34 -16.22 -16.52
CA LYS A 94 -1.60 -16.99 -15.50
C LYS A 94 -0.45 -17.82 -16.09
N GLN A 95 -0.51 -18.16 -17.37
CA GLN A 95 0.53 -18.93 -18.06
C GLN A 95 1.73 -18.06 -18.48
N GLU A 96 1.57 -16.74 -18.51
CA GLU A 96 2.63 -15.78 -18.89
C GLU A 96 3.44 -15.22 -17.69
N SER A 97 3.22 -15.74 -16.48
CA SER A 97 3.99 -15.41 -15.26
C SER A 97 5.14 -16.38 -14.99
#